data_AF-A0A1X7V3U1-F1
#
_entry.id   AF-A0A1X7V3U1-F1
#
_cell.length_a   1.000
_cell.length_b   1.000
_cell.length_c   1.000
_cell.angle_alpha   90.00
_cell.angle_beta   90.00
_cell.angle_gamma   90.00
#
_symmetry.space_group_name_H-M   'P 1'
#
loop_
_entity.id
_entity.type
_entity.pdbx_description
1 polymer ?
#
loop_
_entity_poly.entity_id
_entity_poly.type
_entity_poly.pdbx_seq_one_letter_code
_entity_poly.pdbx_strand_id
1 'polypeptide(L)'
;MSHKAYPNLAHLETFSRDLNYTGVPLDGWIHPMTFVPIVLSVIAFITVGRPRGFLSYWALLNFALIHPMDLFVGTLGYGPRYMVDEYSVLDTRYWVVQDVCVTIVSFLEFIVMAPLCFFWYRGIVQGRPDKAFFAIQASTWQLIGTIFYVVGEIMDDFKHLPGNDFVWPPKFDSYLKLKYFWFIFVCLNHIWVFLPLTVIYKSYREIIQGMTMKHKKK
;
A
#
# COMPACT_ATOMS: atom_id res chain seq x y z
N MET A 1 -0.10 -32.71 -2.16
CA MET A 1 0.59 -31.51 -2.68
C MET A 1 2.00 -31.52 -2.13
N SER A 2 3.01 -31.45 -2.99
CA SER A 2 4.42 -31.48 -2.59
C SER A 2 4.80 -30.13 -1.98
N HIS A 3 5.22 -30.11 -0.70
CA HIS A 3 5.85 -28.96 -0.07
C HIS A 3 7.18 -28.69 -0.78
N LYS A 4 7.18 -27.83 -1.80
CA LYS A 4 8.43 -27.22 -2.28
C LYS A 4 8.93 -26.34 -1.15
N ALA A 5 10.07 -26.70 -0.57
CA ALA A 5 10.77 -25.88 0.41
C ALA A 5 11.01 -24.49 -0.19
N TYR A 6 10.57 -23.45 0.53
CA TYR A 6 10.82 -22.08 0.14
C TYR A 6 12.33 -21.79 0.15
N PRO A 7 12.84 -20.99 -0.81
CA PRO A 7 14.26 -20.68 -0.88
C PRO A 7 14.76 -20.09 0.45
N ASN A 8 15.90 -20.59 0.93
CA ASN A 8 16.62 -20.04 2.09
C ASN A 8 17.03 -18.58 1.79
N LEU A 9 17.23 -17.75 2.82
CA LEU A 9 17.66 -16.34 2.69
C LEU A 9 18.90 -16.17 1.79
N ALA A 10 19.82 -17.13 1.81
CA ALA A 10 20.98 -17.16 0.91
C ALA A 10 20.60 -17.20 -0.58
N HIS A 11 19.45 -17.79 -0.90
CA HIS A 11 18.90 -17.88 -2.25
C HIS A 11 18.18 -16.58 -2.67
N LEU A 12 17.70 -15.78 -1.70
CA LEU A 12 17.21 -14.42 -1.95
C LEU A 12 18.37 -13.46 -2.25
N GLU A 13 19.55 -13.65 -1.64
CA GLU A 13 20.76 -12.89 -1.99
C GLU A 13 21.28 -13.22 -3.41
N THR A 14 21.22 -14.48 -3.85
CA THR A 14 21.52 -14.84 -5.25
C THR A 14 20.42 -14.39 -6.20
N PHE A 15 19.15 -14.50 -5.83
CA PHE A 15 18.03 -14.01 -6.64
C PHE A 15 18.06 -12.48 -6.81
N SER A 16 18.50 -11.76 -5.78
CA SER A 16 18.81 -10.33 -5.85
C SER A 16 19.87 -10.07 -6.94
N ARG A 17 20.94 -10.86 -7.00
CA ARG A 17 21.96 -10.73 -8.06
C ARG A 17 21.46 -11.10 -9.47
N ASP A 18 20.49 -12.00 -9.58
CA ASP A 18 19.93 -12.47 -10.86
C ASP A 18 18.75 -11.63 -11.38
N LEU A 19 18.33 -10.59 -10.65
CA LEU A 19 17.30 -9.61 -11.07
C LEU A 19 17.70 -8.72 -12.27
N ASN A 20 18.68 -9.13 -13.08
CA ASN A 20 18.90 -8.62 -14.45
C ASN A 20 17.73 -8.93 -15.41
N TYR A 21 16.64 -9.54 -14.93
CA TYR A 21 15.47 -9.97 -15.70
C TYR A 21 14.68 -8.84 -16.39
N THR A 22 14.82 -7.58 -15.97
CA THR A 22 14.17 -6.46 -16.65
C THR A 22 14.97 -5.94 -17.86
N GLY A 23 16.19 -6.45 -18.07
CA GLY A 23 17.09 -5.92 -19.11
C GLY A 23 17.50 -4.45 -18.89
N VAL A 24 17.15 -3.87 -17.73
CA VAL A 24 17.55 -2.50 -17.36
C VAL A 24 18.83 -2.62 -16.53
N PRO A 25 19.95 -2.05 -16.99
CA PRO A 25 21.17 -1.98 -16.20
C PRO A 25 20.88 -1.29 -14.85
N LEU A 26 21.10 -2.02 -13.76
CA LEU A 26 20.83 -1.59 -12.37
C LEU A 26 22.03 -0.87 -11.73
N ASP A 27 23.01 -0.48 -12.54
CA ASP A 27 24.28 0.12 -12.14
C ASP A 27 24.13 1.61 -11.81
N GLY A 28 23.79 1.90 -10.56
CA GLY A 28 24.07 3.18 -9.90
C GLY A 28 23.26 4.41 -10.36
N TRP A 29 22.47 4.31 -11.42
CA TRP A 29 21.60 5.39 -11.88
C TRP A 29 20.28 5.42 -11.11
N ILE A 30 19.83 6.62 -10.75
CA ILE A 30 18.52 6.84 -10.13
C ILE A 30 17.45 6.34 -11.12
N HIS A 31 16.77 5.24 -10.78
CA HIS A 31 15.71 4.70 -11.63
C HIS A 31 14.63 5.77 -11.87
N PRO A 32 14.14 6.00 -13.09
CA PRO A 32 13.17 7.06 -13.38
C PRO A 32 11.91 7.01 -12.50
N MET A 33 11.51 5.81 -12.08
CA MET A 33 10.35 5.61 -11.19
C MET A 33 10.54 6.19 -9.78
N THR A 34 11.77 6.47 -9.35
CA THR A 34 12.06 7.21 -8.12
C THR A 34 11.42 8.61 -8.15
N PHE A 35 11.24 9.19 -9.34
CA PHE A 35 10.62 10.49 -9.49
C PHE A 35 9.09 10.45 -9.51
N VAL A 36 8.45 9.28 -9.64
CA VAL A 36 6.98 9.20 -9.71
C VAL A 36 6.33 9.83 -8.47
N PRO A 37 6.72 9.49 -7.22
CA PRO A 37 6.14 10.13 -6.05
C PRO A 37 6.36 11.64 -5.97
N ILE A 38 7.52 12.10 -6.45
CA ILE A 38 7.86 13.53 -6.48
C ILE A 38 6.97 14.25 -7.49
N VAL A 39 6.84 13.72 -8.69
CA VAL A 39 6.01 14.28 -9.77
C VAL A 39 4.55 14.33 -9.35
N LEU A 40 4.01 13.23 -8.80
CA LEU A 40 2.62 13.20 -8.32
C LEU A 40 2.40 14.20 -7.17
N SER A 41 3.34 14.31 -6.24
CA SER A 41 3.27 15.31 -5.17
C SER A 41 3.28 16.74 -5.71
N VAL A 42 4.17 17.06 -6.66
CA VAL A 42 4.24 18.38 -7.31
C VAL A 42 2.95 18.69 -8.06
N ILE A 43 2.42 17.73 -8.83
CA ILE A 43 1.12 17.87 -9.51
C ILE A 43 0.03 18.18 -8.49
N ALA A 44 -0.02 17.46 -7.36
CA ALA A 44 -0.99 17.73 -6.31
C ALA A 44 -0.82 19.13 -5.70
N PHE A 45 0.40 19.56 -5.40
CA PHE A 45 0.65 20.90 -4.86
C PHE A 45 0.25 22.02 -5.83
N ILE A 46 0.57 21.87 -7.11
CA ILE A 46 0.24 22.87 -8.14
C ILE A 46 -1.26 22.93 -8.40
N THR A 47 -1.92 21.78 -8.53
CA THR A 47 -3.34 21.73 -8.94
C THR A 47 -4.32 21.91 -7.78
N VAL A 48 -3.93 21.53 -6.56
CA VAL A 48 -4.82 21.51 -5.39
C VAL A 48 -4.41 22.52 -4.33
N GLY A 49 -3.11 22.67 -4.07
CA GLY A 49 -2.56 23.50 -2.99
C GLY A 49 -1.90 22.66 -1.89
N ARG A 50 -1.67 23.28 -0.72
CA ARG A 50 -0.99 22.65 0.43
C ARG A 50 -1.96 21.81 1.29
N PRO A 51 -1.52 20.68 1.88
CA PRO A 51 -2.30 19.88 2.79
C PRO A 51 -2.73 20.70 4.01
N ARG A 52 -3.94 20.45 4.49
CA ARG A 52 -4.57 21.04 5.67
C ARG A 52 -5.01 19.93 6.63
N GLY A 53 -4.20 19.69 7.65
CA GLY A 53 -4.48 18.69 8.69
C GLY A 53 -4.19 17.24 8.30
N PHE A 54 -4.22 16.35 9.29
CA PHE A 54 -3.75 14.96 9.19
C PHE A 54 -4.35 14.19 8.01
N LEU A 55 -5.68 14.25 7.80
CA LEU A 55 -6.33 13.47 6.74
C LEU A 55 -5.92 13.90 5.31
N SER A 56 -5.55 15.17 5.12
CA SER A 56 -5.05 15.61 3.82
C SER A 56 -3.63 15.12 3.57
N TYR A 57 -2.78 15.05 4.60
CA TYR A 57 -1.47 14.41 4.50
C TYR A 57 -1.61 12.92 4.23
N TRP A 58 -2.54 12.25 4.91
CA TRP A 58 -2.83 10.83 4.68
C TRP A 58 -3.27 10.55 3.24
N ALA A 59 -4.23 11.33 2.72
CA ALA A 59 -4.70 11.18 1.35
C ALA A 59 -3.59 11.47 0.32
N LEU A 60 -2.78 12.51 0.55
CA LEU A 60 -1.64 12.83 -0.30
C LEU A 60 -0.56 11.73 -0.28
N LEU A 61 -0.23 11.20 0.91
CA LEU A 61 0.74 10.12 1.08
C LEU A 61 0.31 8.85 0.34
N ASN A 62 -0.97 8.50 0.42
CA ASN A 62 -1.51 7.32 -0.29
C ASN A 62 -1.51 7.53 -1.81
N PHE A 63 -1.94 8.70 -2.28
CA PHE A 63 -1.92 9.03 -3.70
C PHE A 63 -0.52 9.05 -4.30
N ALA A 64 0.40 9.78 -3.68
CA ALA A 64 1.68 10.08 -4.29
C ALA A 64 2.76 9.06 -3.97
N LEU A 65 2.72 8.40 -2.81
CA LEU A 65 3.81 7.54 -2.36
C LEU A 65 3.40 6.07 -2.27
N ILE A 66 2.44 5.74 -1.40
CA ILE A 66 2.17 4.33 -1.04
C ILE A 66 1.68 3.53 -2.25
N HIS A 67 0.54 3.89 -2.83
CA HIS A 67 -0.06 3.12 -3.93
C HIS A 67 0.85 3.05 -5.18
N PRO A 68 1.59 4.12 -5.57
CA PRO A 68 2.60 4.00 -6.61
C PRO A 68 3.76 3.09 -6.23
N MET A 69 4.23 3.08 -4.98
CA MET A 69 5.31 2.18 -4.56
C MET A 69 4.87 0.71 -4.60
N ASP A 70 3.66 0.40 -4.16
CA ASP A 70 3.18 -1.00 -4.12
C ASP A 70 3.11 -1.61 -5.54
N LEU A 71 2.68 -0.81 -6.53
CA LEU A 71 2.74 -1.24 -7.93
C LEU A 71 4.17 -1.22 -8.48
N PHE A 72 4.83 -0.07 -8.49
CA PHE A 72 6.07 0.08 -9.25
C PHE A 72 7.24 -0.63 -8.59
N VAL A 73 7.41 -0.48 -7.28
CA VAL A 73 8.52 -1.09 -6.55
C VAL A 73 8.15 -2.52 -6.16
N GLY A 74 6.99 -2.69 -5.54
CA GLY A 74 6.52 -3.99 -5.08
C GLY A 74 6.29 -4.96 -6.23
N THR A 75 5.37 -4.65 -7.14
CA THR A 75 4.94 -5.61 -8.18
C THR A 75 5.84 -5.61 -9.42
N LEU A 76 6.28 -4.45 -9.88
CA LEU A 76 6.96 -4.30 -11.18
C LEU A 76 8.49 -4.21 -11.07
N GLY A 77 9.03 -3.91 -9.89
CA GLY A 77 10.48 -3.96 -9.60
C GLY A 77 11.21 -2.75 -10.11
N TYR A 78 10.45 -1.70 -10.37
CA TYR A 78 10.92 -0.44 -10.85
C TYR A 78 11.09 0.51 -9.68
N GLY A 79 12.33 0.74 -9.28
CA GLY A 79 12.67 1.67 -8.22
C GLY A 79 14.14 1.61 -7.83
N PRO A 80 14.53 2.38 -6.81
CA PRO A 80 15.86 2.25 -6.22
C PRO A 80 16.10 0.81 -5.75
N ARG A 81 17.29 0.29 -6.04
CA ARG A 81 17.61 -1.12 -5.83
C ARG A 81 17.32 -1.61 -4.40
N TYR A 82 17.78 -0.84 -3.41
CA TYR A 82 17.57 -1.14 -2.00
C TYR A 82 16.08 -1.27 -1.64
N MET A 83 15.20 -0.54 -2.32
CA MET A 83 13.77 -0.56 -2.02
C MET A 83 13.09 -1.79 -2.64
N VAL A 84 13.48 -2.14 -3.86
CA VAL A 84 13.00 -3.37 -4.54
C VAL A 84 13.47 -4.61 -3.76
N ASP A 85 14.73 -4.64 -3.33
CA ASP A 85 15.27 -5.71 -2.50
C ASP A 85 14.48 -5.84 -1.19
N GLU A 86 14.24 -4.73 -0.48
CA GLU A 86 13.47 -4.74 0.76
C GLU A 86 12.01 -5.19 0.56
N TYR A 87 11.34 -4.76 -0.53
CA TYR A 87 9.99 -5.23 -0.86
C TYR A 87 9.96 -6.73 -1.19
N SER A 88 10.98 -7.25 -1.86
CA SER A 88 11.09 -8.67 -2.19
C SER A 88 11.29 -9.55 -0.95
N VAL A 89 11.95 -9.02 0.08
CA VAL A 89 12.15 -9.70 1.37
C VAL A 89 10.90 -9.57 2.24
N LEU A 90 10.23 -8.43 2.20
CA LEU A 90 9.03 -8.16 2.99
C LEU A 90 7.97 -9.24 2.76
N ASP A 91 7.69 -9.53 1.50
CA ASP A 91 6.67 -10.49 1.11
C ASP A 91 7.01 -11.11 -0.24
N THR A 92 7.30 -12.40 -0.22
CA THR A 92 7.75 -13.13 -1.41
C THR A 92 6.66 -13.25 -2.49
N ARG A 93 5.39 -12.93 -2.19
CA ARG A 93 4.29 -12.90 -3.17
C ARG A 93 4.48 -11.85 -4.26
N TYR A 94 5.20 -10.77 -3.99
CA TYR A 94 5.48 -9.75 -5.00
C TYR A 94 6.42 -10.25 -6.10
N TRP A 95 7.48 -10.99 -5.72
CA TRP A 95 8.60 -11.30 -6.62
C TRP A 95 8.81 -12.78 -6.90
N VAL A 96 8.84 -13.58 -5.84
CA VAL A 96 9.26 -14.98 -5.94
C VAL A 96 8.09 -15.83 -6.43
N VAL A 97 6.92 -15.62 -5.83
CA VAL A 97 5.69 -16.36 -6.16
C VAL A 97 4.89 -15.66 -7.24
N GLN A 98 4.99 -14.33 -7.33
CA GLN A 98 4.18 -13.49 -8.23
C GLN A 98 2.69 -13.84 -8.11
N ASP A 99 2.19 -13.78 -6.87
CA ASP A 99 0.81 -14.14 -6.57
C ASP A 99 -0.17 -13.24 -7.33
N VAL A 100 -1.14 -13.86 -7.99
CA VAL A 100 -2.10 -13.16 -8.85
C VAL A 100 -2.99 -12.22 -8.04
N CYS A 101 -3.36 -12.59 -6.81
CA CYS A 101 -4.20 -11.75 -5.95
C CYS A 101 -3.44 -10.48 -5.56
N VAL A 102 -2.22 -10.60 -5.03
CA VAL A 102 -1.39 -9.44 -4.64
C VAL A 102 -1.07 -8.55 -5.84
N THR A 103 -0.80 -9.15 -7.00
CA THR A 103 -0.60 -8.41 -8.26
C THR A 103 -1.83 -7.59 -8.62
N ILE A 104 -3.03 -8.20 -8.65
CA ILE A 104 -4.28 -7.50 -8.95
C ILE A 104 -4.56 -6.39 -7.95
N VAL A 105 -4.36 -6.65 -6.65
CA VAL A 105 -4.52 -5.63 -5.59
C VAL A 105 -3.61 -4.44 -5.85
N SER A 106 -2.34 -4.66 -6.17
CA SER A 106 -1.37 -3.59 -6.42
C SER A 106 -1.73 -2.75 -7.66
N PHE A 107 -2.26 -3.38 -8.71
CA PHE A 107 -2.81 -2.64 -9.86
C PHE A 107 -4.04 -1.82 -9.48
N LEU A 108 -4.95 -2.35 -8.66
CA LEU A 108 -6.13 -1.63 -8.18
C LEU A 108 -5.74 -0.47 -7.25
N GLU A 109 -4.73 -0.64 -6.41
CA GLU A 109 -4.18 0.42 -5.56
C GLU A 109 -3.75 1.62 -6.41
N PHE A 110 -2.99 1.38 -7.48
CA PHE A 110 -2.55 2.47 -8.34
C PHE A 110 -3.66 3.03 -9.25
N ILE A 111 -4.44 2.18 -9.93
CA ILE A 111 -5.39 2.62 -10.96
C ILE A 111 -6.68 3.17 -10.34
N VAL A 112 -7.11 2.65 -9.18
CA VAL A 112 -8.37 3.04 -8.54
C VAL A 112 -8.11 3.84 -7.27
N MET A 113 -7.32 3.30 -6.34
CA MET A 113 -7.18 3.94 -5.01
C MET A 113 -6.38 5.23 -5.06
N ALA A 114 -5.30 5.31 -5.84
CA ALA A 114 -4.51 6.53 -5.94
C ALA A 114 -5.31 7.72 -6.51
N PRO A 115 -6.06 7.60 -7.64
CA PRO A 115 -6.94 8.67 -8.09
C PRO A 115 -8.02 9.04 -7.07
N LEU A 116 -8.63 8.08 -6.38
CA LEU A 116 -9.61 8.37 -5.34
C LEU A 116 -8.97 9.15 -4.18
N CYS A 117 -7.76 8.80 -3.77
CA CYS A 117 -6.99 9.54 -2.76
C CYS A 117 -6.65 10.96 -3.22
N PHE A 118 -6.34 11.16 -4.51
CA PHE A 118 -6.14 12.50 -5.07
C PHE A 118 -7.42 13.35 -5.03
N PHE A 119 -8.55 12.80 -5.45
CA PHE A 119 -9.82 13.52 -5.41
C PHE A 119 -10.29 13.79 -3.99
N TRP A 120 -10.04 12.86 -3.06
CA TRP A 120 -10.27 13.08 -1.65
C TRP A 120 -9.38 14.20 -1.09
N TYR A 121 -8.08 14.17 -1.38
CA TYR A 121 -7.13 15.24 -1.03
C TYR A 121 -7.61 16.61 -1.53
N ARG A 122 -7.99 16.67 -2.81
CA ARG A 122 -8.58 17.85 -3.45
C ARG A 122 -9.82 18.33 -2.72
N GLY A 123 -10.72 17.41 -2.39
CA GLY A 123 -11.94 17.71 -1.67
C GLY A 123 -11.68 18.34 -0.30
N ILE A 124 -10.67 17.84 0.45
CA ILE A 124 -10.28 18.40 1.74
C ILE A 124 -9.69 19.80 1.58
N VAL A 125 -8.66 19.96 0.75
CA VAL A 125 -7.89 21.21 0.65
C VAL A 125 -8.72 22.36 0.09
N GLN A 126 -9.51 22.08 -0.95
CA GLN A 126 -10.35 23.07 -1.64
C GLN A 126 -11.75 23.22 -1.01
N GLY A 127 -12.06 22.47 0.06
CA GLY A 127 -13.35 22.55 0.75
C GLY A 127 -14.53 22.13 -0.13
N ARG A 128 -14.35 21.14 -1.00
CA ARG A 128 -15.39 20.71 -1.94
C ARG A 128 -16.44 19.84 -1.24
N PRO A 129 -17.71 19.88 -1.68
CA PRO A 129 -18.79 19.11 -1.08
C PRO A 129 -18.69 17.59 -1.36
N ASP A 130 -17.94 17.19 -2.38
CA ASP A 130 -17.72 15.80 -2.79
C ASP A 130 -16.64 15.08 -1.95
N LYS A 131 -15.95 15.78 -1.03
CA LYS A 131 -14.86 15.22 -0.22
C LYS A 131 -15.26 13.96 0.56
N ALA A 132 -16.46 13.95 1.13
CA ALA A 132 -16.93 12.84 1.96
C ALA A 132 -17.24 11.60 1.12
N PHE A 133 -17.72 11.79 -0.11
CA PHE A 133 -17.93 10.70 -1.06
C PHE A 133 -16.59 10.04 -1.43
N PHE A 134 -15.61 10.84 -1.87
CA PHE A 134 -14.30 10.30 -2.21
C PHE A 134 -13.57 9.68 -1.02
N ALA A 135 -13.72 10.24 0.19
CA ALA A 135 -13.20 9.65 1.42
C ALA A 135 -13.72 8.23 1.65
N ILE A 136 -15.03 8.03 1.51
CA ILE A 136 -15.68 6.72 1.67
C ILE A 136 -15.20 5.75 0.60
N GLN A 137 -15.14 6.18 -0.67
CA GLN A 137 -14.70 5.33 -1.76
C GLN A 137 -13.25 4.89 -1.60
N ALA A 138 -12.33 5.84 -1.39
CA ALA A 138 -10.90 5.55 -1.17
C ALA A 138 -10.71 4.59 0.01
N SER A 139 -11.34 4.89 1.15
CA SER A 139 -11.23 4.09 2.37
C SER A 139 -11.83 2.69 2.22
N THR A 140 -12.94 2.55 1.48
CA THR A 140 -13.55 1.23 1.22
C THR A 140 -12.62 0.36 0.39
N TRP A 141 -12.03 0.90 -0.67
CA TRP A 141 -11.09 0.16 -1.50
C TRP A 141 -9.81 -0.20 -0.74
N GLN A 142 -9.27 0.71 0.07
CA GLN A 142 -8.12 0.43 0.94
C GLN A 142 -8.42 -0.73 1.89
N LEU A 143 -9.58 -0.71 2.55
CA LEU A 143 -9.99 -1.78 3.46
C LEU A 143 -10.13 -3.12 2.73
N ILE A 144 -10.75 -3.12 1.54
CA ILE A 144 -10.89 -4.32 0.70
C ILE A 144 -9.50 -4.87 0.33
N GLY A 145 -8.61 -4.02 -0.18
CA GLY A 145 -7.24 -4.39 -0.56
C GLY A 145 -6.47 -5.01 0.60
N THR A 146 -6.50 -4.36 1.77
CA THR A 146 -5.85 -4.88 2.98
C THR A 146 -6.43 -6.21 3.43
N ILE A 147 -7.76 -6.39 3.36
CA ILE A 147 -8.39 -7.69 3.67
C ILE A 147 -7.90 -8.77 2.73
N PHE A 148 -7.91 -8.55 1.40
CA PHE A 148 -7.44 -9.54 0.43
C PHE A 148 -5.95 -9.88 0.63
N TYR A 149 -5.12 -8.86 0.86
CA TYR A 149 -3.69 -9.02 1.12
C TYR A 149 -3.41 -9.86 2.38
N VAL A 150 -4.05 -9.51 3.51
CA VAL A 150 -3.83 -10.15 4.81
C VAL A 150 -4.47 -11.53 4.86
N VAL A 151 -5.73 -11.68 4.44
CA VAL A 151 -6.44 -12.97 4.47
C VAL A 151 -5.77 -13.97 3.55
N GLY A 152 -5.30 -13.54 2.37
CA GLY A 152 -4.53 -14.42 1.48
C GLY A 152 -3.31 -15.01 2.18
N GLU A 153 -2.59 -14.20 2.97
CA GLU A 153 -1.41 -14.68 3.71
C GLU A 153 -1.75 -15.57 4.89
N ILE A 154 -2.85 -15.28 5.58
CA ILE A 154 -3.37 -16.14 6.66
C ILE A 154 -3.75 -17.52 6.11
N MET A 155 -4.42 -17.57 4.95
CA MET A 155 -4.82 -18.82 4.30
C MET A 155 -3.62 -19.66 3.84
N ASP A 156 -2.47 -19.02 3.66
CA ASP A 156 -1.20 -19.61 3.27
C ASP A 156 -0.25 -19.83 4.47
N ASP A 157 -0.77 -19.79 5.69
CA ASP A 157 -0.02 -20.02 6.94
C ASP A 157 1.23 -19.14 7.07
N PHE A 158 1.18 -17.91 6.54
CA PHE A 158 2.28 -16.94 6.55
C PHE A 158 3.57 -17.42 5.88
N LYS A 159 3.48 -18.36 4.94
CA LYS A 159 4.64 -18.99 4.28
C LYS A 159 5.47 -18.02 3.43
N HIS A 160 4.92 -16.86 3.06
CA HIS A 160 5.58 -15.90 2.17
C HIS A 160 6.34 -14.81 2.91
N LEU A 161 6.14 -14.69 4.22
CA LEU A 161 6.83 -13.74 5.08
C LEU A 161 8.20 -14.31 5.52
N PRO A 162 9.22 -13.47 5.70
CA PRO A 162 10.54 -13.91 6.11
C PRO A 162 10.53 -14.38 7.58
N GLY A 163 11.23 -15.48 7.87
CA GLY A 163 11.12 -16.18 9.17
C GLY A 163 10.08 -17.30 9.15
N ASN A 164 9.99 -17.96 8.00
CA ASN A 164 9.14 -19.07 7.57
C ASN A 164 9.15 -20.35 8.46
N ASP A 165 9.80 -20.30 9.62
CA ASP A 165 9.62 -21.21 10.75
C ASP A 165 8.51 -20.72 11.70
N PHE A 166 7.43 -20.14 11.16
CA PHE A 166 6.28 -19.65 11.94
C PHE A 166 5.53 -20.82 12.58
N VAL A 167 5.90 -21.15 13.82
CA VAL A 167 5.05 -21.93 14.72
C VAL A 167 4.04 -20.98 15.34
N TRP A 168 2.75 -21.21 15.11
CA TRP A 168 1.70 -20.42 15.76
C TRP A 168 1.62 -20.77 17.25
N PRO A 169 1.62 -19.79 18.18
CA PRO A 169 1.66 -18.34 17.93
C PRO A 169 3.07 -17.81 17.63
N PRO A 170 3.22 -16.82 16.72
CA PRO A 170 4.50 -16.22 16.38
C PRO A 170 5.18 -15.61 17.60
N LYS A 171 6.51 -15.71 17.67
CA LYS A 171 7.34 -15.23 18.79
C LYS A 171 8.12 -13.98 18.42
N PHE A 172 8.54 -13.24 19.45
CA PHE A 172 9.45 -12.10 19.33
C PHE A 172 10.92 -12.53 19.52
N ASP A 173 11.36 -13.53 18.75
CA ASP A 173 12.64 -14.22 18.97
C ASP A 173 13.75 -13.82 17.98
N SER A 174 13.41 -13.11 16.90
CA SER A 174 14.38 -12.64 15.91
C SER A 174 14.05 -11.23 15.41
N TYR A 175 15.09 -10.48 15.06
CA TYR A 175 14.94 -9.17 14.45
C TYR A 175 14.13 -9.24 13.15
N LEU A 176 14.30 -10.30 12.35
CA LEU A 176 13.59 -10.51 11.09
C LEU A 176 12.07 -10.64 11.31
N LYS A 177 11.64 -11.49 12.24
CA LYS A 177 10.22 -11.64 12.60
C LYS A 177 9.66 -10.38 13.24
N LEU A 178 10.45 -9.67 14.06
CA LEU A 178 10.03 -8.39 14.65
C LEU A 178 9.80 -7.32 13.57
N LYS A 179 10.74 -7.17 12.62
CA LYS A 179 10.68 -6.17 11.55
C LYS A 179 9.56 -6.49 10.54
N TYR A 180 9.60 -7.67 9.93
CA TYR A 180 8.73 -7.94 8.78
C TYR A 180 7.35 -8.46 9.18
N PHE A 181 7.26 -9.39 10.13
CA PHE A 181 5.97 -9.90 10.57
C PHE A 181 5.28 -8.94 11.54
N TRP A 182 5.88 -8.61 12.68
CA TRP A 182 5.17 -7.84 13.71
C TRP A 182 5.02 -6.36 13.37
N PHE A 183 6.07 -5.73 12.88
CA PHE A 183 6.02 -4.30 12.57
C PHE A 183 5.36 -4.05 11.22
N ILE A 184 5.87 -4.62 10.12
CA ILE A 184 5.33 -4.30 8.79
C ILE A 184 4.00 -5.03 8.55
N PHE A 185 3.97 -6.37 8.61
CA PHE A 185 2.77 -7.12 8.27
C PHE A 185 1.64 -6.89 9.28
N VAL A 186 1.88 -7.00 10.58
CA VAL A 186 0.85 -6.77 11.60
C VAL A 186 0.65 -5.26 11.81
N CYS A 187 1.60 -4.54 12.42
CA CYS A 187 1.33 -3.17 12.89
C CYS A 187 0.99 -2.19 11.76
N LEU A 188 1.72 -2.17 10.64
CA LEU A 188 1.44 -1.22 9.56
C LEU A 188 0.11 -1.53 8.87
N ASN A 189 -0.21 -2.78 8.50
CA ASN A 189 -1.50 -3.07 7.86
C ASN A 189 -2.71 -2.72 8.74
N HIS A 190 -2.60 -2.77 10.08
CA HIS A 190 -3.69 -2.33 10.97
C HIS A 190 -4.03 -0.84 10.78
N ILE A 191 -3.09 0.00 10.33
CA ILE A 191 -3.36 1.40 9.99
C ILE A 191 -4.37 1.48 8.84
N TRP A 192 -4.19 0.67 7.79
CA TRP A 192 -5.12 0.59 6.65
C TRP A 192 -6.42 -0.18 6.94
N VAL A 193 -6.57 -0.71 8.16
CA VAL A 193 -7.86 -1.21 8.65
C VAL A 193 -8.57 -0.11 9.45
N PHE A 194 -7.95 0.36 10.53
CA PHE A 194 -8.65 1.24 11.50
C PHE A 194 -8.85 2.66 10.99
N LEU A 195 -7.87 3.22 10.27
CA LEU A 195 -7.99 4.59 9.77
C LEU A 195 -9.07 4.70 8.68
N PRO A 196 -9.11 3.83 7.65
CA PRO A 196 -10.20 3.79 6.69
C PRO A 196 -11.59 3.61 7.32
N LEU A 197 -11.74 2.69 8.29
CA LEU A 197 -13.02 2.52 9.01
C LEU A 197 -13.45 3.81 9.73
N THR A 198 -12.51 4.48 10.38
CA THR A 198 -12.78 5.77 11.06
C THR A 198 -13.18 6.86 10.07
N VAL A 199 -12.52 6.91 8.92
CA VAL A 199 -12.80 7.88 7.85
C VAL A 199 -14.18 7.62 7.24
N ILE A 200 -14.53 6.37 6.96
CA ILE A 200 -15.86 5.98 6.46
C ILE A 200 -16.93 6.44 7.44
N TYR A 201 -16.79 6.09 8.72
CA TYR A 201 -17.76 6.47 9.76
C TYR A 201 -17.96 7.99 9.84
N LYS A 202 -16.86 8.75 9.93
CA LYS A 202 -16.92 10.23 10.04
C LYS A 202 -17.53 10.87 8.78
N SER A 203 -17.13 10.40 7.60
CA SER A 203 -17.61 10.94 6.31
C SER A 203 -19.09 10.63 6.10
N TYR A 204 -19.54 9.43 6.48
CA TYR A 204 -20.95 9.05 6.45
C TYR A 204 -21.81 9.94 7.35
N ARG A 205 -21.33 10.24 8.57
CA ARG A 205 -22.01 11.16 9.50
C ARG A 205 -22.11 12.58 8.93
N GLU A 206 -21.06 13.08 8.29
CA GLU A 206 -21.06 14.40 7.63
C GLU A 206 -22.15 14.48 6.53
N ILE A 207 -22.27 13.43 5.69
CA ILE A 207 -23.28 13.36 4.63
C ILE A 207 -24.70 13.41 5.22
N ILE A 208 -24.98 12.59 6.24
CA ILE A 208 -26.30 12.57 6.91
C ILE A 208 -26.65 13.94 7.46
N GLN A 209 -25.73 14.58 8.20
CA GLN A 209 -25.97 15.90 8.79
C GLN A 209 -26.25 16.95 7.72
N GLY A 210 -25.51 16.91 6.60
CA GLY A 210 -25.75 17.79 5.46
C GLY A 210 -27.15 17.61 4.84
N MET A 211 -27.65 16.37 4.75
CA MET A 211 -28.99 16.08 4.24
C MET A 211 -30.10 16.58 5.19
N THR A 212 -29.96 16.35 6.49
CA THR A 212 -30.96 16.79 7.48
C THR A 212 -31.11 18.31 7.51
N MET A 213 -30.02 19.07 7.38
CA MET A 213 -30.10 20.54 7.36
C MET A 213 -30.80 21.09 6.11
N LYS A 214 -30.67 20.42 4.96
CA LYS A 214 -31.40 20.81 3.74
C LYS A 214 -32.90 20.59 3.87
N HIS A 215 -33.33 19.55 4.59
CA HIS A 215 -34.75 19.26 4.80
C HIS A 215 -35.43 20.32 5.67
N LYS A 216 -34.77 20.81 6.73
CA LYS A 216 -35.32 21.85 7.62
C LYS A 216 -35.44 23.25 7.00
N LYS A 217 -34.78 23.50 5.86
CA LYS A 217 -34.81 24.79 5.15
C LYS A 217 -35.87 24.86 4.05
N LYS A 218 -36.58 23.76 3.79
CA LYS A 218 -37.72 23.70 2.88
C LYS A 218 -39.01 23.73 3.69
#